data_AF-A0A928RDS6-F1
#
_entry.id   AF-A0A928RDS6-F1
#
_cell.length_a   1.000
_cell.length_b   1.000
_cell.length_c   1.000
_cell.angle_alpha   90.00
_cell.angle_beta   90.00
_cell.angle_gamma   90.00
#
_symmetry.space_group_name_H-M   'P 1'
#
loop_
_entity.id
_entity.type
_entity.pdbx_description
1 polymer ?
#
loop_
_entity_poly.entity_id
_entity_poly.type
_entity_poly.pdbx_seq_one_letter_code
_entity_poly.pdbx_strand_id
1 'polypeptide(L)' 'MRLKNILIVVKNIEKSKQFYHDLFGLNVVLDNDGNMILTEGLVLQDEKIWKQFLGKDIVPESNSCELYF' A
#
# COMPACT_ATOMS: atom_id res chain seq x y z
N MET A 1 12.09 -19.46 4.22
CA MET A 1 11.22 -18.46 3.54
C MET A 1 11.89 -17.10 3.63
N ARG A 2 11.81 -16.24 2.60
CA ARG A 2 12.41 -14.88 2.58
C ARG A 2 11.32 -13.86 2.30
N LEU A 3 11.23 -12.82 3.12
CA LEU A 3 10.35 -11.67 2.88
C LEU A 3 10.77 -10.98 1.58
N LYS A 4 9.80 -10.70 0.70
CA LYS A 4 10.06 -10.03 -0.58
C LYS A 4 9.66 -8.56 -0.55
N ASN A 5 8.43 -8.28 -0.16
CA ASN A 5 7.82 -6.95 -0.21
C ASN A 5 6.94 -6.72 1.02
N ILE A 6 6.69 -5.45 1.32
CA ILE A 6 5.71 -5.01 2.33
C ILE A 6 4.53 -4.40 1.56
N LEU A 7 3.31 -4.85 1.84
CA LEU A 7 2.10 -4.32 1.20
C LEU A 7 1.28 -3.52 2.21
N ILE A 8 0.91 -2.28 1.83
CA ILE A 8 0.05 -1.39 2.60
C ILE A 8 -1.20 -1.11 1.77
N VAL A 9 -2.36 -1.34 2.37
CA VAL A 9 -3.65 -1.01 1.76
C VAL A 9 -3.93 0.47 2.00
N VAL A 10 -4.26 1.20 0.94
CA VAL A 10 -4.46 2.65 0.95
C VAL A 10 -5.79 3.03 0.34
N LYS A 11 -6.39 4.12 0.83
CA LYS A 11 -7.66 4.65 0.33
C LYS A 11 -7.53 5.40 -1.00
N ASN A 12 -6.36 5.96 -1.27
CA ASN A 12 -6.09 6.72 -2.48
C ASN A 12 -4.63 6.53 -2.89
N ILE A 13 -4.39 5.76 -3.94
CA ILE A 13 -3.05 5.42 -4.40
C ILE A 13 -2.26 6.64 -4.83
N GLU A 14 -2.82 7.56 -5.61
CA GLU A 14 -2.08 8.73 -6.09
C GLU A 14 -1.62 9.62 -4.94
N LYS A 15 -2.48 9.84 -3.95
CA LYS A 15 -2.12 10.61 -2.75
C LYS A 15 -1.03 9.90 -1.94
N SER A 16 -1.13 8.58 -1.79
CA SER A 16 -0.12 7.80 -1.07
C SER A 16 1.22 7.77 -1.81
N LYS A 17 1.21 7.58 -3.13
CA LYS A 17 2.39 7.67 -3.99
C LYS A 17 3.10 9.00 -3.81
N GLN A 18 2.36 10.11 -3.90
CA GLN A 18 2.91 11.45 -3.68
C GLN A 18 3.53 11.58 -2.29
N PHE A 19 2.82 11.12 -1.24
CA PHE A 19 3.34 11.15 0.13
C PHE A 19 4.67 10.40 0.29
N TYR A 20 4.75 9.17 -0.22
CA TYR A 20 5.97 8.37 -0.10
C TYR A 20 7.10 8.88 -0.99
N HIS A 21 6.77 9.52 -2.11
CA HIS A 21 7.74 10.22 -2.94
C HIS A 21 8.30 11.45 -2.23
N ASP A 22 7.45 12.32 -1.70
CA ASP A 22 7.86 13.59 -1.09
C ASP A 22 8.65 13.39 0.21
N LEU A 23 8.25 12.40 1.02
CA LEU A 23 8.85 12.18 2.33
C LEU A 23 10.08 11.27 2.28
N PHE A 24 10.10 10.26 1.40
CA PHE A 24 11.17 9.24 1.36
C PHE A 24 11.87 9.12 0.01
N GLY A 25 11.45 9.87 -1.01
CA GLY A 25 12.00 9.79 -2.36
C GLY A 25 11.65 8.49 -3.10
N LEU A 26 10.63 7.75 -2.65
CA LEU A 26 10.26 6.50 -3.31
C LEU A 26 9.66 6.75 -4.70
N ASN A 27 10.08 5.96 -5.68
CA ASN A 27 9.62 6.06 -7.06
C ASN A 27 8.82 4.83 -7.47
N VAL A 28 7.91 4.99 -8.43
CA VAL A 28 7.15 3.86 -8.98
C VAL A 28 8.07 2.98 -9.80
N VAL A 29 8.07 1.68 -9.49
CA VAL A 29 8.76 0.63 -10.24
C VAL A 29 7.79 -0.09 -11.17
N LEU A 30 6.58 -0.38 -10.69
CA LEU A 30 5.54 -1.06 -11.45
C LEU A 30 4.17 -0.56 -11.01
N ASP A 31 3.25 -0.43 -11.96
CA ASP A 31 1.85 -0.11 -11.71
C ASP A 31 0.97 -1.16 -12.40
N ASN A 32 0.22 -1.92 -11.60
CA ASN A 32 -0.67 -2.99 -12.02
C ASN A 32 -2.10 -2.67 -11.57
N ASP A 33 -2.74 -1.69 -12.20
CA ASP A 33 -4.16 -1.35 -12.06
C ASP A 33 -4.64 -1.33 -10.59
N GLY A 34 -3.93 -0.58 -9.75
CA GLY A 34 -4.25 -0.42 -8.33
C GLY A 34 -3.48 -1.33 -7.38
N ASN A 35 -2.50 -2.09 -7.89
CA ASN A 35 -1.36 -2.58 -7.13
C ASN A 35 -0.08 -1.89 -7.64
N MET A 36 0.52 -1.03 -6.83
CA MET A 36 1.67 -0.23 -7.22
C MET A 36 2.89 -0.61 -6.40
N ILE A 37 3.99 -0.95 -7.07
CA ILE A 37 5.27 -1.25 -6.44
C ILE A 37 6.14 0.00 -6.50
N LEU A 38 6.60 0.44 -5.34
CA LEU A 38 7.59 1.49 -5.19
C LEU A 38 8.99 0.90 -5.00
N THR A 39 10.01 1.74 -5.14
CA THR A 39 11.40 1.41 -4.77
C THR A 39 11.48 0.88 -3.34
N GLU A 40 12.54 0.14 -3.03
CA GLU A 40 12.72 -0.55 -1.73
C GLU A 40 11.65 -1.62 -1.40
N GLY A 41 10.82 -2.02 -2.37
CA GLY A 41 9.89 -3.15 -2.23
C GLY A 41 8.61 -2.84 -1.44
N LEU A 42 8.27 -1.56 -1.29
CA LEU A 42 6.98 -1.12 -0.74
C LEU A 42 5.90 -1.25 -1.81
N VAL A 43 4.77 -1.87 -1.46
CA VAL A 43 3.63 -2.07 -2.35
C VAL A 43 2.42 -1.33 -1.79
N LEU A 44 1.79 -0.50 -2.61
CA LEU A 44 0.54 0.18 -2.30
C LEU A 44 -0.61 -0.54 -3.00
N GLN A 45 -1.65 -0.88 -2.25
CA GLN A 45 -2.82 -1.60 -2.75
C GLN A 45 -4.08 -0.78 -2.54
N ASP A 46 -4.90 -0.59 -3.58
CA ASP A 46 -6.18 0.10 -3.46
C ASP A 46 -7.13 -0.68 -2.55
N GLU A 47 -7.74 0.02 -1.59
CA GLU A 47 -8.70 -0.53 -0.64
C GLU A 47 -9.87 -1.28 -1.33
N LYS A 48 -10.36 -0.80 -2.48
CA LYS A 48 -11.47 -1.41 -3.20
C LYS A 48 -11.09 -2.77 -3.78
N ILE A 49 -9.89 -2.86 -4.36
CA ILE A 49 -9.36 -4.13 -4.88
C ILE A 49 -9.11 -5.10 -3.73
N TRP A 50 -8.56 -4.61 -2.62
CA TRP A 50 -8.35 -5.42 -1.43
C TRP A 50 -9.66 -5.98 -0.87
N LYS A 51 -10.70 -5.13 -0.79
CA LYS A 51 -12.05 -5.51 -0.39
C LYS A 51 -12.63 -6.60 -1.31
N GLN A 52 -12.49 -6.44 -2.63
CA GLN A 52 -12.94 -7.42 -3.60
C GLN A 52 -12.19 -8.75 -3.45
N PHE A 53 -10.87 -8.70 -3.25
CA PHE A 53 -10.03 -9.88 -3.07
C PHE A 53 -10.41 -10.67 -1.81
N LEU A 54 -10.69 -9.98 -0.71
CA LEU A 54 -11.11 -10.60 0.54
C LEU A 54 -12.57 -11.08 0.53
N GLY A 55 -13.41 -10.55 -0.37
CA GLY A 55 -14.84 -10.84 -0.43
C GLY A 55 -15.60 -10.41 0.84
N LYS A 56 -15.08 -9.43 1.58
CA LYS A 56 -15.61 -8.96 2.88
C LYS A 56 -15.46 -7.45 3.00
N ASP A 57 -16.32 -6.84 3.80
CA ASP A 57 -16.17 -5.43 4.16
C ASP A 57 -14.90 -5.20 4.99
N ILE A 58 -14.22 -4.08 4.71
CA ILE A 58 -13.08 -3.63 5.49
C ILE A 58 -13.63 -2.85 6.67
N VAL A 59 -13.40 -3.38 7.87
CA VAL A 59 -13.77 -2.73 9.13
C VAL A 59 -12.48 -2.17 9.73
N PRO A 60 -12.32 -0.83 9.82
CA PRO A 60 -11.16 -0.23 10.46
C PRO A 60 -11.31 -0.35 11.99
N GLU A 61 -10.97 -1.50 12.55
CA GLU A 61 -10.95 -1.72 13.99
C GLU A 61 -9.53 -1.91 14.53
N SER A 62 -9.27 -1.21 15.64
CA SER A 62 -8.08 -1.27 16.48
C SER A 62 -6.76 -0.75 15.87
N ASN A 63 -6.24 0.34 16.46
CA ASN A 63 -4.85 0.82 16.33
C ASN A 63 -3.85 -0.15 17.00
N SER A 64 -4.01 -1.46 16.81
CA SER A 64 -3.16 -2.48 17.43
C SER A 64 -1.74 -2.51 16.84
N CYS A 65 -1.52 -1.79 15.74
CA CYS A 65 -0.23 -1.60 15.10
C CYS A 65 -0.17 -0.19 14.50
N GLU A 66 0.94 0.50 14.73
CA GLU A 66 1.26 1.77 14.10
C GLU A 66 2.54 1.58 13.28
N LEU A 67 2.52 2.08 12.05
CA LEU A 67 3.70 2.09 11.19
C LEU A 67 4.39 3.44 11.37
N TYR A 68 5.54 3.42 12.05
CA TYR A 68 6.41 4.59 12.19
C TYR A 68 7.31 4.72 10.98
N PHE A 69 7.48 5.95 10.51
CA PHE A 69 8.40 6.28 9.43
C PHE A 69 9.39 7.35 9.87
#